data_AF-A0A7W7Q4I0-F1
#
_entry.id   AF-A0A7W7Q4I0-F1
#
_cell.length_a   1.000
_cell.length_b   1.000
_cell.length_c   1.000
_cell.angle_alpha   90.00
_cell.angle_beta   90.00
_cell.angle_gamma   90.00
#
_symmetry.space_group_name_H-M   'P 1'
#
loop_
_entity.id
_entity.type
_entity.pdbx_description
1 polymer ?
#
loop_
_entity_poly.entity_id
_entity_poly.type
_entity_poly.pdbx_seq_one_letter_code
_entity_poly.pdbx_strand_id
1 'polypeptide(L)'
;MTRLLLRADATPSTGVGHLSRCVALATAARSRGWDVALCGSFTAGRWLLGSLPVVASPEPADAVVVDHYGIGEFSADGLVVSMEDGGFGRRRADIVVDANLYAAPRPDDGSPVVLRGPAYAPLRAEIRAARTARTARTAQRAGSVPPKVVVVMGGGAAPSSVAAALSALRDTGVPAEVVAISAAPVPGFEVVPPTPELPALCASADLVVSAAGVTLLELCCIGVPTALVRIADNQAAGYQAAVEQGVAAGLGADPRSHVPVLRTLLRDAAARKALGDKARTTVDGRGADRVLDAMGFDPTVRAATGADAALLLSWRNDEETRRWSRTTDPVSPADHEAWLSRVLTDDDRWLLVAEHDGRPVGTVRFDRAGGAWEVSITVAPAARGRRLAVPMLLAAERALGPAVIRANVHGENAASLALFRRAGYRPVPSVSRSEWHWLEKSPSQE
;
A
#
# COMPACT_ATOMS: atom_id res chain seq x y z
N MET A 1 -7.29 -16.01 -10.80
CA MET A 1 -7.12 -14.56 -10.63
C MET A 1 -8.00 -14.29 -9.45
N THR A 2 -7.36 -14.04 -8.32
CA THR A 2 -8.03 -13.85 -7.04
C THR A 2 -8.99 -12.69 -7.17
N ARG A 3 -10.25 -12.88 -6.79
CA ARG A 3 -11.28 -11.83 -6.75
C ARG A 3 -11.39 -11.32 -5.32
N LEU A 4 -11.22 -10.01 -5.16
CA LEU A 4 -11.35 -9.30 -3.90
C LEU A 4 -12.53 -8.34 -3.96
N LEU A 5 -13.49 -8.51 -3.07
CA LEU A 5 -14.58 -7.55 -2.87
C LEU A 5 -14.29 -6.69 -1.64
N LEU A 6 -14.47 -5.38 -1.76
CA LEU A 6 -14.27 -4.42 -0.69
C LEU A 6 -15.62 -3.78 -0.32
N ARG A 7 -16.13 -4.10 0.87
CA ARG A 7 -17.39 -3.54 1.39
C ARG A 7 -17.10 -2.36 2.30
N ALA A 8 -17.39 -1.15 1.83
CA ALA A 8 -17.26 0.09 2.59
C ALA A 8 -18.29 1.11 2.11
N ASP A 9 -18.60 2.10 2.95
CA ASP A 9 -19.40 3.27 2.59
C ASP A 9 -18.59 4.55 2.82
N ALA A 10 -18.83 5.57 1.99
CA ALA A 10 -18.32 6.91 2.19
C ALA A 10 -19.42 7.92 1.93
N THR A 11 -19.87 8.58 2.99
CA THR A 11 -20.91 9.61 2.95
C THR A 11 -20.42 10.86 3.70
N PRO A 12 -21.11 12.01 3.58
CA PRO A 12 -20.76 13.18 4.38
C PRO A 12 -20.77 12.92 5.90
N SER A 13 -21.60 11.98 6.39
CA SER A 13 -21.68 11.66 7.82
C SER A 13 -20.64 10.65 8.28
N THR A 14 -20.30 9.64 7.45
CA THR A 14 -19.30 8.63 7.80
C THR A 14 -17.87 9.08 7.46
N GLY A 15 -17.72 10.10 6.63
CA GLY A 15 -16.45 10.55 6.09
C GLY A 15 -15.92 9.60 5.01
N VAL A 16 -14.62 9.72 4.70
CA VAL A 16 -13.97 8.98 3.60
C VAL A 16 -12.89 8.00 4.08
N GLY A 17 -12.80 7.75 5.39
CA GLY A 17 -11.75 6.92 6.00
C GLY A 17 -11.81 5.46 5.52
N HIS A 18 -13.00 4.84 5.59
CA HIS A 18 -13.24 3.47 5.11
C HIS A 18 -12.88 3.32 3.63
N LEU A 19 -13.40 4.23 2.79
CA LEU A 19 -13.07 4.25 1.36
C LEU A 19 -11.57 4.43 1.11
N SER A 20 -10.89 5.30 1.86
CA SER A 20 -9.43 5.49 1.75
C SER A 20 -8.67 4.18 1.96
N ARG A 21 -8.98 3.43 3.04
CA ARG A 21 -8.34 2.14 3.35
C ARG A 21 -8.67 1.09 2.29
N CYS A 22 -9.93 1.00 1.86
CA CYS A 22 -10.33 0.09 0.78
C CYS A 22 -9.61 0.41 -0.54
N VAL A 23 -9.47 1.68 -0.92
CA VAL A 23 -8.73 2.07 -2.14
C VAL A 23 -7.25 1.71 -2.03
N ALA A 24 -6.65 1.83 -0.84
CA ALA A 24 -5.28 1.39 -0.60
C ALA A 24 -5.13 -0.13 -0.83
N LEU A 25 -6.02 -0.94 -0.25
CA LEU A 25 -6.07 -2.39 -0.46
C LEU A 25 -6.35 -2.74 -1.93
N ALA A 26 -7.29 -2.04 -2.58
CA ALA A 26 -7.65 -2.26 -3.97
C ALA A 26 -6.46 -2.05 -4.91
N THR A 27 -5.76 -0.93 -4.71
CA THR A 27 -4.60 -0.56 -5.53
C THR A 27 -3.47 -1.58 -5.34
N ALA A 28 -3.18 -1.95 -4.09
CA ALA A 28 -2.21 -2.98 -3.78
C ALA A 28 -2.59 -4.33 -4.42
N ALA A 29 -3.83 -4.79 -4.26
CA ALA A 29 -4.31 -6.06 -4.84
C ALA A 29 -4.25 -6.07 -6.37
N ARG A 30 -4.67 -4.98 -7.04
CA ARG A 30 -4.53 -4.84 -8.50
C ARG A 30 -3.09 -4.91 -8.96
N SER A 31 -2.14 -4.36 -8.19
CA SER A 31 -0.70 -4.46 -8.49
C SER A 31 -0.16 -5.90 -8.40
N ARG A 32 -0.88 -6.79 -7.69
CA ARG A 32 -0.62 -8.24 -7.63
C ARG A 32 -1.37 -9.02 -8.71
N GLY A 33 -2.10 -8.34 -9.58
CA GLY A 33 -2.90 -8.94 -10.63
C GLY A 33 -4.19 -9.57 -10.13
N TRP A 34 -4.74 -9.10 -9.01
CA TRP A 34 -6.06 -9.50 -8.52
C TRP A 34 -7.16 -8.73 -9.23
N ASP A 35 -8.33 -9.35 -9.31
CA ASP A 35 -9.56 -8.69 -9.74
C ASP A 35 -10.23 -8.06 -8.50
N VAL A 36 -10.63 -6.80 -8.59
CA VAL A 36 -11.07 -6.05 -7.41
C VAL A 36 -12.31 -5.24 -7.73
N ALA A 37 -13.32 -5.31 -6.86
CA ALA A 37 -14.50 -4.45 -6.90
C ALA A 37 -14.83 -3.86 -5.52
N LEU A 38 -15.44 -2.67 -5.51
CA LEU A 38 -16.02 -2.07 -4.31
C LEU A 38 -17.53 -2.25 -4.31
N CYS A 39 -18.10 -2.48 -3.13
CA CYS A 39 -19.54 -2.53 -2.91
C CYS A 39 -19.94 -1.56 -1.80
N GLY A 40 -20.84 -0.62 -2.09
CA GLY A 40 -21.36 0.32 -1.11
C GLY A 40 -21.87 1.64 -1.66
N SER A 41 -22.21 2.54 -0.73
CA SER A 41 -22.69 3.89 -0.99
C SER A 41 -21.53 4.88 -0.89
N PHE A 42 -21.14 5.45 -2.02
CA PHE A 42 -20.08 6.44 -2.13
C PHE A 42 -20.67 7.79 -2.56
N THR A 43 -21.26 8.55 -1.63
CA THR A 43 -21.76 9.91 -1.87
C THR A 43 -20.74 10.99 -1.50
N ALA A 44 -19.68 10.63 -0.77
CA ALA A 44 -18.51 11.47 -0.52
C ALA A 44 -17.23 10.80 -1.04
N GLY A 45 -16.20 11.60 -1.35
CA GLY A 45 -14.87 11.08 -1.67
C GLY A 45 -14.77 10.32 -2.99
N ARG A 46 -15.71 10.47 -3.93
CA ARG A 46 -15.70 9.74 -5.22
C ARG A 46 -14.41 9.88 -6.02
N TRP A 47 -13.70 10.99 -5.86
CA TRP A 47 -12.39 11.20 -6.47
C TRP A 47 -11.34 10.14 -6.06
N LEU A 48 -11.51 9.50 -4.89
CA LEU A 48 -10.64 8.40 -4.44
C LEU A 48 -10.84 7.10 -5.24
N LEU A 49 -12.01 6.90 -5.85
CA LEU A 49 -12.31 5.65 -6.57
C LEU A 49 -11.47 5.51 -7.84
N GLY A 50 -11.14 6.62 -8.50
CA GLY A 50 -10.43 6.62 -9.78
C GLY A 50 -11.13 5.72 -10.81
N SER A 51 -10.44 4.66 -11.24
CA SER A 51 -10.95 3.66 -12.20
C SER A 51 -11.44 2.36 -11.55
N LEU A 52 -11.57 2.31 -10.22
CA LEU A 52 -11.98 1.09 -9.52
C LEU A 52 -13.47 0.80 -9.78
N PRO A 53 -13.81 -0.45 -10.15
CA PRO A 53 -15.20 -0.80 -10.42
C PRO A 53 -16.00 -0.83 -9.12
N VAL A 54 -17.23 -0.31 -9.20
CA VAL A 54 -18.20 -0.30 -8.11
C VAL A 54 -19.39 -1.15 -8.52
N VAL A 55 -19.73 -2.16 -7.73
CA VAL A 55 -20.87 -3.05 -7.93
C VAL A 55 -22.02 -2.68 -7.00
N ALA A 56 -23.25 -2.91 -7.45
CA ALA A 56 -24.46 -2.54 -6.72
C ALA A 56 -24.75 -3.46 -5.52
N SER A 57 -24.30 -4.71 -5.58
CA SER A 57 -24.47 -5.73 -4.55
C SER A 57 -23.22 -6.59 -4.42
N PRO A 58 -22.98 -7.23 -3.25
CA PRO A 58 -21.87 -8.15 -3.09
C PRO A 58 -21.94 -9.30 -4.11
N GLU A 59 -20.85 -9.50 -4.83
CA GLU A 59 -20.68 -10.62 -5.78
C GLU A 59 -19.79 -11.71 -5.17
N PRO A 60 -19.87 -12.97 -5.65
CA PRO A 60 -18.96 -14.03 -5.21
C PRO A 60 -17.49 -13.67 -5.43
N ALA A 61 -16.70 -13.76 -4.37
CA ALA A 61 -15.28 -13.40 -4.34
C ALA A 61 -14.48 -14.42 -3.53
N ASP A 62 -13.18 -14.53 -3.83
CA ASP A 62 -12.26 -15.39 -3.07
C ASP A 62 -11.99 -14.78 -1.68
N ALA A 63 -12.07 -13.45 -1.56
CA ALA A 63 -12.07 -12.74 -0.28
C ALA A 63 -12.96 -11.50 -0.29
N VAL A 64 -13.51 -11.18 0.89
CA VAL A 64 -14.30 -9.97 1.15
C VAL A 64 -13.68 -9.21 2.33
N VAL A 65 -13.26 -7.97 2.10
CA VAL A 65 -12.88 -7.04 3.18
C VAL A 65 -14.09 -6.22 3.58
N VAL A 66 -14.46 -6.25 4.85
CA VAL A 66 -15.57 -5.48 5.41
C VAL A 66 -15.01 -4.35 6.26
N ASP A 67 -15.11 -3.13 5.75
CA ASP A 67 -14.72 -1.90 6.43
C ASP A 67 -15.96 -1.02 6.67
N HIS A 68 -16.79 -1.47 7.62
CA HIS A 68 -18.07 -0.81 7.91
C HIS A 68 -18.55 -1.08 9.34
N TYR A 69 -18.75 -0.03 10.14
CA TYR A 69 -19.14 -0.18 11.55
C TYR A 69 -20.55 -0.74 11.76
N GLY A 70 -21.49 -0.42 10.87
CA GLY A 70 -22.90 -0.82 11.00
C GLY A 70 -23.26 -2.19 10.44
N ILE A 71 -22.30 -2.94 9.86
CA ILE A 71 -22.55 -4.33 9.45
C ILE A 71 -22.15 -5.18 10.66
N GLY A 72 -23.04 -6.05 11.13
CA GLY A 72 -22.74 -7.00 12.21
C GLY A 72 -21.98 -8.24 11.72
N GLU A 73 -22.43 -9.41 12.14
CA GLU A 73 -21.94 -10.69 11.61
C GLU A 73 -22.06 -10.72 10.07
N PHE A 74 -21.01 -11.22 9.43
CA PHE A 74 -20.90 -11.26 7.98
C PHE A 74 -20.32 -12.61 7.56
N SER A 75 -20.93 -13.24 6.55
CA SER A 75 -20.48 -14.51 6.01
C SER A 75 -20.38 -14.42 4.49
N ALA A 76 -19.38 -15.08 3.94
CA ALA A 76 -19.15 -15.27 2.52
C ALA A 76 -18.56 -16.66 2.28
N ASP A 77 -18.67 -17.18 1.06
CA ASP A 77 -18.04 -18.46 0.69
C ASP A 77 -16.50 -18.37 0.70
N GLY A 78 -15.97 -17.17 0.45
CA GLY A 78 -14.54 -16.84 0.50
C GLY A 78 -14.10 -16.28 1.86
N LEU A 79 -12.81 -15.94 1.94
CA LEU A 79 -12.18 -15.42 3.14
C LEU A 79 -12.80 -14.08 3.57
N VAL A 80 -13.18 -13.93 4.83
CA VAL A 80 -13.68 -12.67 5.39
C VAL A 80 -12.57 -11.95 6.14
N VAL A 81 -12.30 -10.70 5.74
CA VAL A 81 -11.39 -9.79 6.45
C VAL A 81 -12.19 -8.68 7.12
N SER A 82 -12.09 -8.55 8.43
CA SER A 82 -12.73 -7.47 9.20
C SER A 82 -11.76 -6.32 9.43
N MET A 83 -12.11 -5.12 8.98
CA MET A 83 -11.43 -3.89 9.41
C MET A 83 -12.09 -3.35 10.67
N GLU A 84 -11.32 -3.26 11.74
CA GLU A 84 -11.78 -2.81 13.06
C GLU A 84 -11.08 -1.51 13.46
N ASP A 85 -11.82 -0.68 14.19
CA ASP A 85 -11.27 0.49 14.88
C ASP A 85 -11.55 0.33 16.39
N GLY A 86 -10.76 -0.54 17.01
CA GLY A 86 -10.89 -0.95 18.40
C GLY A 86 -12.18 -1.73 18.68
N GLY A 87 -13.22 -1.03 19.17
CA GLY A 87 -14.54 -1.63 19.39
C GLY A 87 -15.45 -1.57 18.17
N PHE A 88 -15.19 -0.65 17.23
CA PHE A 88 -16.05 -0.40 16.09
C PHE A 88 -15.74 -1.34 14.93
N GLY A 89 -16.79 -1.80 14.24
CA GLY A 89 -16.64 -2.73 13.11
C GLY A 89 -16.27 -4.15 13.49
N ARG A 90 -16.18 -4.46 14.79
CA ARG A 90 -15.84 -5.78 15.29
C ARG A 90 -16.82 -6.85 14.85
N ARG A 91 -16.27 -7.97 14.38
CA ARG A 91 -16.99 -9.20 14.02
C ARG A 91 -16.00 -10.37 14.02
N ARG A 92 -16.52 -11.59 14.12
CA ARG A 92 -15.71 -12.78 13.84
C ARG A 92 -15.33 -12.79 12.36
N ALA A 93 -14.06 -13.06 12.06
CA ALA A 93 -13.55 -13.12 10.69
C ALA A 93 -12.36 -14.07 10.58
N ASP A 94 -12.00 -14.47 9.36
CA ASP A 94 -10.79 -15.26 9.13
C ASP A 94 -9.53 -14.43 9.41
N ILE A 95 -9.58 -13.14 9.06
CA ILE A 95 -8.54 -12.16 9.36
C ILE A 95 -9.18 -10.91 9.95
N VAL A 96 -8.61 -10.41 11.04
CA VAL A 96 -8.99 -9.13 11.65
C VAL A 96 -7.84 -8.16 11.52
N VAL A 97 -8.13 -6.92 11.14
CA VAL A 97 -7.16 -5.83 11.01
C VAL A 97 -7.57 -4.67 11.91
N ASP A 98 -6.78 -4.39 12.94
CA ASP A 98 -6.94 -3.24 13.82
C ASP A 98 -5.66 -2.40 13.77
N ALA A 99 -5.68 -1.34 12.97
CA ALA A 99 -4.50 -0.52 12.66
C ALA A 99 -4.26 0.63 13.66
N ASN A 100 -4.92 0.62 14.81
CA ASN A 100 -4.83 1.69 15.80
C ASN A 100 -3.42 1.84 16.41
N LEU A 101 -3.11 3.05 16.87
CA LEU A 101 -1.88 3.35 17.63
C LEU A 101 -1.90 2.77 19.05
N TYR A 102 -3.06 2.29 19.51
CA TYR A 102 -3.26 1.73 20.84
C TYR A 102 -3.74 0.28 20.74
N ALA A 103 -3.42 -0.51 21.75
CA ALA A 103 -3.91 -1.87 21.87
C ALA A 103 -5.33 -1.87 22.45
N ALA A 104 -6.35 -1.86 21.59
CA ALA A 104 -7.73 -1.98 22.05
C ALA A 104 -8.01 -3.37 22.64
N PRO A 105 -8.71 -3.49 23.78
CA PRO A 105 -9.20 -4.78 24.27
C PRO A 105 -10.10 -5.43 23.23
N ARG A 106 -9.81 -6.68 22.84
CA ARG A 106 -10.61 -7.49 21.93
C ARG A 106 -10.77 -8.89 22.53
N PRO A 107 -11.99 -9.31 22.89
CA PRO A 107 -12.27 -10.67 23.31
C PRO A 107 -11.91 -11.67 22.21
N ASP A 108 -11.55 -12.88 22.63
CA ASP A 108 -11.41 -14.00 21.70
C ASP A 108 -12.81 -14.42 21.21
N ASP A 109 -13.02 -14.29 19.91
CA ASP A 109 -14.24 -14.69 19.19
C ASP A 109 -13.96 -15.85 18.21
N GLY A 110 -12.79 -16.48 18.32
CA GLY A 110 -12.35 -17.56 17.44
C GLY A 110 -11.84 -17.09 16.07
N SER A 111 -11.50 -15.80 15.90
CA SER A 111 -10.81 -15.30 14.70
C SER A 111 -9.34 -15.76 14.71
N PRO A 112 -8.89 -16.56 13.73
CA PRO A 112 -7.58 -17.22 13.80
C PRO A 112 -6.39 -16.29 13.53
N VAL A 113 -6.61 -15.18 12.81
CA VAL A 113 -5.56 -14.20 12.48
C VAL A 113 -6.00 -12.81 12.91
N VAL A 114 -5.21 -12.17 13.78
CA VAL A 114 -5.49 -10.81 14.28
C VAL A 114 -4.25 -9.93 14.07
N LEU A 115 -4.32 -9.05 13.07
CA LEU A 115 -3.27 -8.11 12.69
C LEU A 115 -3.46 -6.78 13.43
N ARG A 116 -2.56 -6.46 14.36
CA ARG A 116 -2.70 -5.30 15.27
C ARG A 116 -1.58 -4.29 15.16
N GLY A 117 -1.95 -3.03 15.24
CA GLY A 117 -1.05 -1.90 15.33
C GLY A 117 -0.83 -1.16 14.00
N PRO A 118 -0.14 -0.01 14.07
CA PRO A 118 0.01 0.92 12.93
C PRO A 118 0.74 0.33 11.73
N ALA A 119 1.51 -0.75 11.90
CA ALA A 119 2.18 -1.46 10.81
C ALA A 119 1.18 -2.06 9.80
N TYR A 120 -0.06 -2.30 10.19
CA TYR A 120 -1.10 -2.88 9.32
C TYR A 120 -2.05 -1.82 8.74
N ALA A 121 -1.77 -0.53 8.92
CA ALA A 121 -2.55 0.56 8.33
C ALA A 121 -2.51 0.51 6.79
N PRO A 122 -3.65 0.27 6.10
CA PRO A 122 -3.68 0.31 4.65
C PRO A 122 -3.58 1.76 4.17
N LEU A 123 -2.43 2.12 3.62
CA LEU A 123 -2.15 3.46 3.11
C LEU A 123 -1.97 3.45 1.59
N ARG A 124 -2.55 4.46 0.94
CA ARG A 124 -2.50 4.59 -0.53
C ARG A 124 -1.08 4.92 -1.00
N ALA A 125 -0.78 4.63 -2.27
CA ALA A 125 0.54 4.84 -2.85
C ALA A 125 0.99 6.31 -2.79
N GLU A 126 0.06 7.25 -2.92
CA GLU A 126 0.32 8.70 -2.87
C GLU A 126 0.85 9.13 -1.50
N ILE A 127 0.53 8.40 -0.42
CA ILE A 127 1.08 8.65 0.91
C ILE A 127 2.56 8.26 0.98
N ARG A 128 2.95 7.17 0.32
CA ARG A 128 4.35 6.75 0.20
C ARG A 128 5.14 7.71 -0.69
N ALA A 129 4.56 8.14 -1.82
CA ALA A 129 5.16 9.18 -2.66
C ALA A 129 5.37 10.49 -1.87
N ALA A 130 4.38 10.91 -1.07
CA ALA A 130 4.48 12.06 -0.19
C ALA A 130 5.57 11.91 0.89
N ARG A 131 5.76 10.71 1.46
CA ARG A 131 6.89 10.40 2.37
C ARG A 131 8.25 10.58 1.68
N THR A 132 8.38 10.10 0.45
CA THR A 132 9.61 10.26 -0.35
C THR A 132 9.88 11.73 -0.66
N ALA A 133 8.87 12.46 -1.16
CA ALA A 133 8.96 13.90 -1.45
C ALA A 133 9.35 14.72 -0.21
N ARG A 134 8.78 14.40 0.96
CA ARG A 134 9.13 15.06 2.22
C ARG A 134 10.59 14.81 2.59
N THR A 135 11.08 13.58 2.43
CA THR A 135 12.48 13.24 2.74
C THR A 135 13.45 14.08 1.90
N ALA A 136 13.17 14.22 0.60
CA ALA A 136 13.94 15.08 -0.29
C ALA A 136 13.89 16.55 0.17
N ARG A 137 12.71 17.06 0.53
CA ARG A 137 12.55 18.43 1.07
C ARG A 137 13.37 18.65 2.34
N THR A 138 13.27 17.76 3.32
CA THR A 138 13.96 17.91 4.61
C THR A 138 15.49 17.88 4.47
N ALA A 139 16.01 17.19 3.45
CA ALA A 139 17.43 17.22 3.14
C ALA A 139 17.87 18.56 2.49
N GLN A 140 16.96 19.23 1.77
CA GLN A 140 17.26 20.44 0.98
C GLN A 140 16.92 21.75 1.70
N ARG A 141 15.99 21.75 2.67
CA ARG A 141 15.52 22.95 3.37
C ARG A 141 15.46 22.72 4.88
N ALA A 142 16.39 23.32 5.61
CA ALA A 142 16.24 23.57 7.03
C ALA A 142 15.52 24.93 7.23
N GLY A 143 14.24 24.90 7.60
CA GLY A 143 13.53 26.06 8.17
C GLY A 143 13.03 27.12 7.20
N SER A 144 12.01 26.83 6.38
CA SER A 144 11.22 27.90 5.75
C SER A 144 10.64 28.84 6.82
N VAL A 145 10.86 30.14 6.65
CA VAL A 145 10.25 31.21 7.44
C VAL A 145 9.42 32.08 6.50
N PRO A 146 8.14 32.36 6.80
CA PRO A 146 7.37 31.77 7.90
C PRO A 146 7.09 30.26 7.70
N PRO A 147 6.84 29.48 8.77
CA PRO A 147 6.47 28.08 8.66
C PRO A 147 5.16 27.91 7.89
N LYS A 148 5.10 26.89 7.04
CA LYS A 148 3.87 26.49 6.34
C LYS A 148 3.05 25.53 7.20
N VAL A 149 1.79 25.87 7.45
CA VAL A 149 0.84 25.11 8.25
C VAL A 149 -0.32 24.63 7.37
N VAL A 150 -0.63 23.34 7.44
CA VAL A 150 -1.85 22.79 6.84
C VAL A 150 -2.84 22.44 7.94
N VAL A 151 -4.09 22.89 7.83
CA VAL A 151 -5.17 22.54 8.75
C VAL A 151 -6.13 21.59 8.05
N VAL A 152 -6.27 20.37 8.55
CA VAL A 152 -7.14 19.33 7.97
C VAL A 152 -7.69 18.41 9.06
N MET A 153 -9.00 18.43 9.30
CA MET A 153 -9.62 17.70 10.42
C MET A 153 -10.28 16.36 9.99
N GLY A 154 -10.08 15.94 8.74
CA GLY A 154 -10.74 14.76 8.16
C GLY A 154 -12.15 15.04 7.64
N GLY A 155 -12.72 14.07 6.91
CA GLY A 155 -13.92 14.29 6.09
C GLY A 155 -15.24 14.52 6.83
N GLY A 156 -15.32 14.18 8.13
CA GLY A 156 -16.53 14.34 8.95
C GLY A 156 -16.45 15.44 10.01
N ALA A 157 -15.38 16.25 10.02
CA ALA A 157 -15.21 17.27 11.05
C ALA A 157 -16.13 18.48 10.83
N ALA A 158 -16.68 19.01 11.92
CA ALA A 158 -17.50 20.21 11.88
C ALA A 158 -16.65 21.44 11.48
N PRO A 159 -17.19 22.39 10.68
CA PRO A 159 -16.50 23.64 10.33
C PRO A 159 -16.00 24.44 11.54
N SER A 160 -16.67 24.32 12.69
CA SER A 160 -16.27 24.95 13.95
C SER A 160 -14.91 24.47 14.47
N SER A 161 -14.54 23.21 14.24
CA SER A 161 -13.23 22.68 14.66
C SER A 161 -12.10 23.25 13.80
N VAL A 162 -12.35 23.42 12.51
CA VAL A 162 -11.42 24.09 11.59
C VAL A 162 -11.28 25.57 11.96
N ALA A 163 -12.40 26.27 12.21
CA ALA A 163 -12.41 27.66 12.65
C ALA A 163 -11.65 27.88 13.96
N ALA A 164 -11.79 26.95 14.92
CA ALA A 164 -11.09 27.01 16.20
C ALA A 164 -9.58 26.86 16.02
N ALA A 165 -9.12 25.95 15.16
CA ALA A 165 -7.69 25.81 14.85
C ALA A 165 -7.14 27.05 14.13
N LEU A 166 -7.87 27.59 13.16
CA LEU A 166 -7.47 28.80 12.43
C LEU A 166 -7.42 30.05 13.31
N SER A 167 -8.42 30.22 14.18
CA SER A 167 -8.43 31.30 15.17
C SER A 167 -7.24 31.16 16.12
N ALA A 168 -6.99 29.95 16.63
CA ALA A 168 -5.85 29.71 17.50
C ALA A 168 -4.49 30.00 16.81
N LEU A 169 -4.34 29.64 15.52
CA LEU A 169 -3.14 29.96 14.74
C LEU A 169 -2.95 31.48 14.62
N ARG A 170 -4.00 32.23 14.27
CA ARG A 170 -3.97 33.71 14.23
C ARG A 170 -3.60 34.30 15.59
N ASP A 171 -4.23 33.81 16.65
CA ASP A 171 -4.07 34.34 18.02
C ASP A 171 -2.72 33.94 18.65
N THR A 172 -1.92 33.08 18.00
CA THR A 172 -0.52 32.85 18.41
C THR A 172 0.33 34.11 18.27
N GLY A 173 0.00 34.99 17.31
CA GLY A 173 0.80 36.15 16.91
C GLY A 173 2.10 35.79 16.19
N VAL A 174 2.29 34.54 15.78
CA VAL A 174 3.49 34.07 15.06
C VAL A 174 3.17 33.99 13.57
N PRO A 175 3.95 34.64 12.68
CA PRO A 175 3.74 34.54 11.24
C PRO A 175 3.77 33.09 10.74
N ALA A 176 2.78 32.69 9.95
CA ALA A 176 2.66 31.36 9.34
C ALA A 176 1.94 31.47 7.99
N GLU A 177 2.38 30.70 6.99
CA GLU A 177 1.59 30.48 5.76
C GLU A 177 0.57 29.38 6.07
N VAL A 178 -0.73 29.66 5.99
CA VAL A 178 -1.77 28.70 6.41
C VAL A 178 -2.62 28.30 5.21
N VAL A 179 -2.75 26.99 4.99
CA VAL A 179 -3.71 26.39 4.06
C VAL A 179 -4.68 25.53 4.87
N ALA A 180 -5.97 25.85 4.84
CA ALA A 180 -7.00 25.05 5.51
C ALA A 180 -7.86 24.29 4.51
N ILE A 181 -8.18 23.05 4.85
CA ILE A 181 -8.97 22.15 4.03
C ILE A 181 -10.26 21.82 4.78
N SER A 182 -11.40 22.09 4.14
CA SER A 182 -12.73 21.85 4.73
C SER A 182 -13.75 21.51 3.65
N ALA A 183 -14.62 20.54 3.94
CA ALA A 183 -15.71 20.15 3.04
C ALA A 183 -16.82 21.22 2.95
N ALA A 184 -16.97 22.03 4.00
CA ALA A 184 -17.95 23.11 4.05
C ALA A 184 -17.26 24.46 4.29
N PRO A 185 -17.88 25.58 3.87
CA PRO A 185 -17.36 26.92 4.14
C PRO A 185 -17.11 27.15 5.63
N VAL A 186 -16.05 27.88 5.94
CA VAL A 186 -15.69 28.26 7.31
C VAL A 186 -15.81 29.79 7.43
N PRO A 187 -16.82 30.32 8.14
CA PRO A 187 -17.03 31.77 8.23
C PRO A 187 -15.78 32.52 8.71
N GLY A 188 -15.40 33.57 7.99
CA GLY A 188 -14.24 34.41 8.30
C GLY A 188 -12.89 33.84 7.86
N PHE A 189 -12.86 32.69 7.19
CA PHE A 189 -11.63 32.06 6.71
C PHE A 189 -11.75 31.55 5.28
N GLU A 190 -10.66 31.66 4.52
CA GLU A 190 -10.52 31.00 3.23
C GLU A 190 -10.12 29.53 3.43
N VAL A 191 -10.81 28.63 2.73
CA VAL A 191 -10.55 27.19 2.80
C VAL A 191 -10.56 26.56 1.41
N VAL A 192 -9.71 25.56 1.24
CA VAL A 192 -9.65 24.70 0.05
C VAL A 192 -10.63 23.53 0.25
N PRO A 193 -11.41 23.14 -0.77
CA PRO A 193 -12.24 21.94 -0.69
C PRO A 193 -11.38 20.65 -0.56
N PRO A 194 -11.97 19.50 -0.19
CA PRO A 194 -11.28 18.21 -0.19
C PRO A 194 -10.68 17.91 -1.56
N THR A 195 -9.42 17.50 -1.57
CA THR A 195 -8.57 17.56 -2.77
C THR A 195 -7.57 16.39 -2.80
N PRO A 196 -7.30 15.77 -3.97
CA PRO A 196 -6.32 14.68 -4.08
C PRO A 196 -4.88 15.12 -3.80
N GLU A 197 -4.59 16.42 -3.83
CA GLU A 197 -3.30 17.04 -3.54
C GLU A 197 -2.97 17.07 -2.04
N LEU A 198 -3.90 16.68 -1.16
CA LEU A 198 -3.71 16.71 0.29
C LEU A 198 -2.38 16.06 0.76
N PRO A 199 -1.99 14.86 0.29
CA PRO A 199 -0.72 14.26 0.69
C PRO A 199 0.50 15.13 0.32
N ALA A 200 0.48 15.75 -0.86
CA ALA A 200 1.55 16.64 -1.32
C ALA A 200 1.58 17.96 -0.51
N LEU A 201 0.41 18.53 -0.20
CA LEU A 201 0.28 19.70 0.67
C LEU A 201 0.89 19.40 2.05
N CYS A 202 0.52 18.27 2.66
CA CYS A 202 1.06 17.81 3.95
C CYS A 202 2.57 17.54 3.89
N ALA A 203 3.08 16.90 2.82
CA ALA A 203 4.51 16.68 2.65
C ALA A 203 5.29 18.00 2.59
N SER A 204 4.68 19.05 2.02
CA SER A 204 5.22 20.41 1.94
C SER A 204 5.03 21.27 3.19
N ALA A 205 4.31 20.79 4.21
CA ALA A 205 4.04 21.56 5.42
C ALA A 205 5.18 21.42 6.45
N ASP A 206 5.39 22.44 7.26
CA ASP A 206 6.26 22.40 8.43
C ASP A 206 5.49 21.90 9.67
N LEU A 207 4.19 22.12 9.73
CA LEU A 207 3.26 21.63 10.75
C LEU A 207 1.90 21.31 10.12
N VAL A 208 1.27 20.22 10.57
CA VAL A 208 -0.13 19.92 10.25
C VAL A 208 -0.97 20.00 11.52
N VAL A 209 -2.13 20.66 11.46
CA VAL A 209 -3.14 20.59 12.52
C VAL A 209 -4.24 19.64 12.06
N SER A 210 -4.46 18.56 12.81
CA SER A 210 -5.39 17.50 12.41
C SER A 210 -6.15 16.89 13.58
N ALA A 211 -7.08 15.98 13.27
CA ALA A 211 -7.81 15.17 14.23
C ALA A 211 -7.28 13.73 14.27
N ALA A 212 -7.64 12.98 15.32
CA ALA A 212 -7.13 11.63 15.58
C ALA A 212 -7.92 10.53 14.82
N GLY A 213 -7.90 10.59 13.49
CA GLY A 213 -8.49 9.57 12.60
C GLY A 213 -7.48 8.92 11.65
N VAL A 214 -7.95 8.30 10.56
CA VAL A 214 -7.09 7.67 9.53
C VAL A 214 -6.03 8.64 8.98
N THR A 215 -6.38 9.93 8.86
CA THR A 215 -5.44 10.99 8.44
C THR A 215 -4.20 11.05 9.35
N LEU A 216 -4.32 10.78 10.66
CA LEU A 216 -3.14 10.74 11.53
C LEU A 216 -2.14 9.64 11.11
N LEU A 217 -2.63 8.46 10.72
CA LEU A 217 -1.77 7.37 10.24
C LEU A 217 -1.08 7.76 8.92
N GLU A 218 -1.78 8.45 8.02
CA GLU A 218 -1.22 9.01 6.78
C GLU A 218 -0.11 10.04 7.10
N LEU A 219 -0.35 10.97 8.03
CA LEU A 219 0.61 12.00 8.45
C LEU A 219 1.84 11.39 9.14
N CYS A 220 1.65 10.36 9.98
CA CYS A 220 2.73 9.57 10.55
C CYS A 220 3.58 8.92 9.46
N CYS A 221 2.96 8.30 8.46
CA CYS A 221 3.70 7.70 7.36
C CYS A 221 4.52 8.71 6.57
N ILE A 222 3.96 9.90 6.29
CA ILE A 222 4.67 11.00 5.63
C ILE A 222 5.85 11.48 6.50
N GLY A 223 5.67 11.48 7.82
CA GLY A 223 6.63 11.98 8.80
C GLY A 223 6.50 13.49 9.00
N VAL A 224 5.28 14.02 8.89
CA VAL A 224 5.01 15.46 9.10
C VAL A 224 4.63 15.74 10.56
N PRO A 225 5.25 16.75 11.20
CA PRO A 225 4.93 17.14 12.57
C PRO A 225 3.45 17.50 12.66
N THR A 226 2.76 16.93 13.63
CA THR A 226 1.30 17.07 13.75
C THR A 226 0.91 17.59 15.12
N ALA A 227 0.07 18.63 15.14
CA ALA A 227 -0.68 19.08 16.30
C ALA A 227 -2.11 18.51 16.21
N LEU A 228 -2.52 17.76 17.23
CA LEU A 228 -3.69 16.90 17.19
C LEU A 228 -4.82 17.49 18.03
N VAL A 229 -6.01 17.64 17.46
CA VAL A 229 -7.23 18.05 18.17
C VAL A 229 -8.05 16.81 18.50
N ARG A 230 -8.61 16.76 19.71
CA ARG A 230 -9.58 15.73 20.10
C ARG A 230 -11.00 16.21 19.78
N ILE A 231 -11.53 15.80 18.62
CA ILE A 231 -12.83 16.29 18.13
C ILE A 231 -14.04 15.39 18.49
N ALA A 232 -13.81 14.11 18.80
CA ALA A 232 -14.88 13.15 19.09
C ALA A 232 -14.45 12.09 20.11
N ASP A 233 -15.41 11.55 20.87
CA ASP A 233 -15.13 10.57 21.93
C ASP A 233 -14.57 9.26 21.38
N ASN A 234 -15.02 8.83 20.20
CA ASN A 234 -14.49 7.65 19.52
C ASN A 234 -13.03 7.79 19.07
N GLN A 235 -12.44 8.99 19.17
CA GLN A 235 -11.03 9.26 18.88
C GLN A 235 -10.19 9.45 20.16
N ALA A 236 -10.78 9.38 21.35
CA ALA A 236 -10.08 9.69 22.59
C ALA A 236 -8.89 8.76 22.87
N ALA A 237 -9.06 7.45 22.66
CA ALA A 237 -7.98 6.48 22.85
C ALA A 237 -6.85 6.67 21.84
N GLY A 238 -7.18 6.89 20.56
CA GLY A 238 -6.21 7.18 19.51
C GLY A 238 -5.45 8.48 19.75
N TYR A 239 -6.16 9.53 20.17
CA TYR A 239 -5.55 10.81 20.59
C TYR A 239 -4.57 10.62 21.75
N GLN A 240 -4.99 9.94 22.81
CA GLN A 240 -4.16 9.76 24.01
C GLN A 240 -2.88 9.00 23.68
N ALA A 241 -3.00 7.89 22.97
CA ALA A 241 -1.86 7.09 22.54
C ALA A 241 -0.90 7.87 21.63
N ALA A 242 -1.44 8.70 20.73
CA ALA A 242 -0.61 9.51 19.84
C ALA A 242 0.24 10.54 20.61
N VAL A 243 -0.34 11.16 21.64
CA VAL A 243 0.34 12.15 22.48
C VAL A 243 1.35 11.48 23.41
N GLU A 244 0.97 10.40 24.09
CA GLU A 244 1.86 9.67 25.02
C GLU A 244 3.07 9.06 24.31
N GLN A 245 2.89 8.56 23.09
CA GLN A 245 3.99 8.01 22.28
C GLN A 245 4.86 9.10 21.63
N GLY A 246 4.50 10.38 21.75
CA GLY A 246 5.22 11.50 21.15
C GLY A 246 5.14 11.54 19.62
N VAL A 247 4.15 10.91 18.99
CA VAL A 247 3.96 10.98 17.53
C VAL A 247 3.21 12.24 17.09
N ALA A 248 2.49 12.88 18.00
CA ALA A 248 1.81 14.15 17.77
C ALA A 248 1.77 15.01 19.05
N ALA A 249 1.70 16.33 18.89
CA ALA A 249 1.47 17.24 20.00
C ALA A 249 -0.03 17.39 20.28
N GLY A 250 -0.46 17.18 21.52
CA GLY A 250 -1.87 17.28 21.90
C GLY A 250 -2.35 18.72 22.05
N LEU A 251 -3.38 19.11 21.31
CA LEU A 251 -4.09 20.38 21.49
C LEU A 251 -5.26 20.27 22.48
N GLY A 252 -5.73 19.06 22.76
CA GLY A 252 -6.89 18.80 23.62
C GLY A 252 -8.22 18.93 22.89
N ALA A 253 -9.32 18.90 23.66
CA ALA A 253 -10.67 19.17 23.16
C ALA A 253 -11.11 20.62 23.36
N ASP A 254 -10.43 21.34 24.26
CA ASP A 254 -10.74 22.74 24.57
C ASP A 254 -9.94 23.66 23.65
N PRO A 255 -10.59 24.47 22.78
CA PRO A 255 -9.89 25.42 21.92
C PRO A 255 -8.92 26.36 22.65
N ARG A 256 -9.15 26.63 23.94
CA ARG A 256 -8.30 27.52 24.75
C ARG A 256 -6.88 26.95 24.96
N SER A 257 -6.70 25.63 24.91
CA SER A 257 -5.36 25.02 25.02
C SER A 257 -4.58 25.02 23.70
N HIS A 258 -5.21 25.39 22.57
CA HIS A 258 -4.57 25.31 21.26
C HIS A 258 -3.43 26.34 21.11
N VAL A 259 -3.68 27.59 21.49
CA VAL A 259 -2.76 28.73 21.28
C VAL A 259 -1.37 28.50 21.88
N PRO A 260 -1.19 28.11 23.17
CA PRO A 260 0.14 27.93 23.73
C PRO A 260 0.94 26.83 23.03
N VAL A 261 0.30 25.70 22.69
CA VAL A 261 0.94 24.58 22.00
C VAL A 261 1.35 24.97 20.58
N LEU A 262 0.44 25.58 19.82
CA LEU A 262 0.72 26.04 18.46
C LEU A 262 1.82 27.10 18.44
N ARG A 263 1.81 28.06 19.37
CA ARG A 263 2.86 29.08 19.48
C ARG A 263 4.23 28.46 19.70
N THR A 264 4.34 27.47 20.58
CA THR A 264 5.59 26.72 20.81
C THR A 264 6.02 26.02 19.53
N LEU A 265 5.13 25.25 18.90
CA LEU A 265 5.45 24.52 17.67
C LEU A 265 5.82 25.41 16.51
N LEU A 266 5.23 26.61 16.36
CA LEU A 266 5.58 27.55 15.29
C LEU A 266 6.99 28.13 15.48
N ARG A 267 7.42 28.34 16.73
CA ARG A 267 8.73 28.91 17.07
C ARG A 267 9.85 27.87 17.13
N ASP A 268 9.53 26.63 17.46
CA ASP A 268 10.52 25.58 17.71
C ASP A 268 10.59 24.57 16.56
N ALA A 269 11.54 24.77 15.65
CA ALA A 269 11.79 23.85 14.54
C ALA A 269 12.34 22.49 15.02
N ALA A 270 13.04 22.43 16.15
CA ALA A 270 13.58 21.19 16.70
C ALA A 270 12.46 20.32 17.30
N ALA A 271 11.53 20.92 18.03
CA ALA A 271 10.32 20.23 18.51
C ALA A 271 9.49 19.67 17.34
N ARG A 272 9.30 20.46 16.28
CA ARG A 272 8.65 19.97 15.06
C ARG A 272 9.41 18.78 14.49
N LYS A 273 10.73 18.89 14.28
CA LYS A 273 11.55 17.80 13.74
C LYS A 273 11.41 16.51 14.56
N ALA A 274 11.50 16.60 15.89
CA ALA A 274 11.37 15.45 16.78
C ALA A 274 10.02 14.72 16.61
N LEU A 275 8.91 15.47 16.55
CA LEU A 275 7.59 14.90 16.29
C LEU A 275 7.53 14.19 14.92
N GLY A 276 8.03 14.84 13.87
CA GLY A 276 8.03 14.28 12.51
C GLY A 276 8.85 13.00 12.40
N ASP A 277 10.05 12.98 13.01
CA ASP A 277 10.93 11.80 13.03
C ASP A 277 10.27 10.64 13.78
N LYS A 278 9.68 10.91 14.96
CA LYS A 278 8.96 9.89 15.73
C LYS A 278 7.79 9.33 14.94
N ALA A 279 6.94 10.19 14.37
CA ALA A 279 5.78 9.79 13.58
C ALA A 279 6.16 8.91 12.38
N ARG A 280 7.25 9.27 11.67
CA ARG A 280 7.80 8.53 10.52
C ARG A 280 8.21 7.09 10.85
N THR A 281 8.71 6.86 12.05
CA THR A 281 9.13 5.52 12.51
C THR A 281 7.96 4.65 12.97
N THR A 282 6.81 5.26 13.27
CA THR A 282 5.62 4.55 13.76
C THR A 282 4.81 3.90 12.64
N VAL A 283 4.72 4.54 11.47
CA VAL A 283 3.98 4.03 10.31
C VAL A 283 4.89 4.01 9.08
N ASP A 284 5.02 2.85 8.43
CA ASP A 284 5.93 2.67 7.29
C ASP A 284 5.26 2.67 5.91
N GLY A 285 3.91 2.64 5.88
CA GLY A 285 3.13 2.66 4.63
C GLY A 285 2.98 1.32 3.92
N ARG A 286 3.36 0.21 4.56
CA ARG A 286 3.28 -1.16 3.98
C ARG A 286 2.11 -2.00 4.49
N GLY A 287 1.17 -1.40 5.23
CA GLY A 287 0.08 -2.15 5.85
C GLY A 287 -0.86 -2.82 4.86
N ALA A 288 -1.13 -2.19 3.71
CA ALA A 288 -1.96 -2.81 2.66
C ALA A 288 -1.33 -4.12 2.15
N ASP A 289 -0.01 -4.13 1.95
CA ASP A 289 0.70 -5.33 1.51
C ASP A 289 0.66 -6.43 2.58
N ARG A 290 0.90 -6.10 3.84
CA ARG A 290 0.83 -7.06 4.95
C ARG A 290 -0.55 -7.70 5.09
N VAL A 291 -1.61 -6.91 4.91
CA VAL A 291 -2.99 -7.40 4.97
C VAL A 291 -3.26 -8.38 3.82
N LEU A 292 -2.83 -8.06 2.60
CA LEU A 292 -3.00 -8.95 1.45
C LEU A 292 -2.13 -10.21 1.56
N ASP A 293 -0.92 -10.11 2.10
CA ASP A 293 -0.03 -11.26 2.35
C ASP A 293 -0.67 -12.25 3.32
N ALA A 294 -1.33 -11.75 4.37
CA ALA A 294 -2.03 -12.58 5.34
C ALA A 294 -3.21 -13.37 4.72
N MET A 295 -3.73 -12.97 3.57
CA MET A 295 -4.79 -13.71 2.86
C MET A 295 -4.25 -14.98 2.16
N GLY A 296 -2.93 -15.10 1.96
CA GLY A 296 -2.29 -16.34 1.48
C GLY A 296 -2.50 -16.69 0.00
N PHE A 297 -3.10 -15.82 -0.81
CA PHE A 297 -3.37 -16.13 -2.22
C PHE A 297 -2.17 -16.00 -3.15
N ASP A 298 -1.18 -15.18 -2.79
CA ASP A 298 -0.03 -14.91 -3.66
C ASP A 298 1.11 -15.90 -3.42
N PRO A 299 1.86 -16.28 -4.48
CA PRO A 299 3.13 -16.96 -4.31
C PRO A 299 4.16 -16.07 -3.61
N THR A 300 4.99 -16.67 -2.76
CA THR A 300 6.23 -16.08 -2.27
C THR A 300 7.39 -16.46 -3.17
N VAL A 301 8.52 -15.77 -3.04
CA VAL A 301 9.75 -16.10 -3.78
C VAL A 301 10.94 -16.16 -2.83
N ARG A 302 11.86 -17.08 -3.10
CA ARG A 302 13.16 -17.21 -2.42
C ARG A 302 14.27 -17.39 -3.44
N ALA A 303 15.50 -17.08 -3.06
CA ALA A 303 16.67 -17.47 -3.85
C ALA A 303 16.71 -18.99 -4.03
N ALA A 304 17.04 -19.43 -5.25
CA ALA A 304 17.37 -20.82 -5.50
C ALA A 304 18.68 -21.19 -4.78
N THR A 305 18.81 -22.46 -4.45
CA THR A 305 20.00 -23.04 -3.80
C THR A 305 20.45 -24.28 -4.57
N GLY A 306 21.65 -24.79 -4.26
CA GLY A 306 22.11 -26.06 -4.85
C GLY A 306 21.18 -27.25 -4.58
N ALA A 307 20.40 -27.20 -3.49
CA ALA A 307 19.41 -28.23 -3.17
C ALA A 307 18.24 -28.29 -4.16
N ASP A 308 18.01 -27.23 -4.94
CA ASP A 308 16.93 -27.18 -5.93
C ASP A 308 17.31 -27.88 -7.26
N ALA A 309 18.57 -28.29 -7.46
CA ALA A 309 19.11 -28.76 -8.75
C ALA A 309 18.26 -29.84 -9.44
N ALA A 310 17.90 -30.91 -8.72
CA ALA A 310 17.13 -32.01 -9.30
C ALA A 310 15.71 -31.55 -9.73
N LEU A 311 15.08 -30.69 -8.93
CA LEU A 311 13.76 -30.15 -9.22
C LEU A 311 13.80 -29.22 -10.43
N LEU A 312 14.76 -28.30 -10.47
CA LEU A 312 14.95 -27.36 -11.58
C LEU A 312 15.26 -28.07 -12.89
N LEU A 313 16.08 -29.12 -12.84
CA LEU A 313 16.36 -29.97 -14.00
C LEU A 313 15.08 -30.63 -14.52
N SER A 314 14.25 -31.18 -13.61
CA SER A 314 13.00 -31.81 -14.00
C SER A 314 12.07 -30.84 -14.74
N TRP A 315 11.97 -29.59 -14.27
CA TRP A 315 11.17 -28.55 -14.91
C TRP A 315 11.78 -28.07 -16.23
N ARG A 316 13.11 -27.97 -16.29
CA ARG A 316 13.85 -27.59 -17.50
C ARG A 316 13.71 -28.62 -18.61
N ASN A 317 13.65 -29.90 -18.27
CA ASN A 317 13.57 -31.01 -19.21
C ASN A 317 12.15 -31.43 -19.58
N ASP A 318 11.12 -30.92 -18.89
CA ASP A 318 9.72 -31.08 -19.26
C ASP A 318 9.49 -30.66 -20.72
N GLU A 319 8.81 -31.51 -21.49
CA GLU A 319 8.68 -31.36 -22.95
C GLU A 319 8.05 -30.04 -23.37
N GLU A 320 7.01 -29.60 -22.66
CA GLU A 320 6.33 -28.33 -22.94
C GLU A 320 7.23 -27.13 -22.59
N THR A 321 8.02 -27.22 -21.52
CA THR A 321 9.03 -26.18 -21.22
C THR A 321 10.09 -26.12 -22.33
N ARG A 322 10.61 -27.28 -22.76
CA ARG A 322 11.67 -27.34 -23.79
C ARG A 322 11.18 -26.79 -25.14
N ARG A 323 9.94 -27.10 -25.52
CA ARG A 323 9.31 -26.62 -26.77
C ARG A 323 9.41 -25.11 -26.95
N TRP A 324 9.33 -24.35 -25.86
CA TRP A 324 9.36 -22.88 -25.88
C TRP A 324 10.70 -22.30 -25.41
N SER A 325 11.72 -23.13 -25.21
CA SER A 325 13.05 -22.73 -24.79
C SER A 325 13.96 -22.48 -25.99
N ARG A 326 14.97 -21.62 -25.83
CA ARG A 326 16.02 -21.40 -26.86
C ARG A 326 16.82 -22.67 -27.19
N THR A 327 16.87 -23.60 -26.25
CA THR A 327 17.50 -24.92 -26.42
C THR A 327 16.46 -25.99 -26.14
N THR A 328 16.13 -26.80 -27.14
CA THR A 328 15.04 -27.77 -27.09
C THR A 328 15.49 -29.17 -26.65
N ASP A 329 16.79 -29.45 -26.69
CA ASP A 329 17.35 -30.74 -26.26
C ASP A 329 17.27 -30.91 -24.74
N PRO A 330 17.10 -32.16 -24.24
CA PRO A 330 17.22 -32.44 -22.81
C PRO A 330 18.62 -32.10 -22.30
N VAL A 331 18.68 -31.51 -21.11
CA VAL A 331 19.93 -31.18 -20.42
C VAL A 331 20.34 -32.35 -19.52
N SER A 332 21.62 -32.74 -19.54
CA SER A 332 22.13 -33.78 -18.64
C SER A 332 22.22 -33.28 -17.18
N PRO A 333 22.17 -34.17 -16.17
CA PRO A 333 22.37 -33.76 -14.78
C PRO A 333 23.68 -33.01 -14.52
N ALA A 334 24.79 -33.50 -15.10
CA ALA A 334 26.11 -32.88 -14.93
C ALA A 334 26.17 -31.46 -15.53
N ASP A 335 25.60 -31.28 -16.73
CA ASP A 335 25.55 -29.95 -17.36
C ASP A 335 24.67 -28.98 -16.58
N HIS A 336 23.57 -29.48 -16.01
CA HIS A 336 22.67 -28.66 -15.20
C HIS A 336 23.28 -28.22 -13.88
N GLU A 337 23.98 -29.12 -13.18
CA GLU A 337 24.70 -28.79 -11.95
C GLU A 337 25.78 -27.74 -12.21
N ALA A 338 26.60 -27.92 -13.26
CA ALA A 338 27.62 -26.95 -13.66
C ALA A 338 27.02 -25.60 -14.09
N TRP A 339 25.84 -25.60 -14.69
CA TRP A 339 25.09 -24.37 -14.98
C TRP A 339 24.58 -23.69 -13.71
N LEU A 340 23.95 -24.45 -12.80
CA LEU A 340 23.37 -23.91 -11.57
C LEU A 340 24.46 -23.31 -10.67
N SER A 341 25.60 -23.97 -10.49
CA SER A 341 26.71 -23.45 -9.69
C SER A 341 27.21 -22.09 -10.21
N ARG A 342 27.25 -21.89 -11.53
CA ARG A 342 27.60 -20.60 -12.12
C ARG A 342 26.53 -19.55 -11.86
N VAL A 343 25.26 -19.89 -12.05
CA VAL A 343 24.15 -18.95 -11.81
C VAL A 343 24.08 -18.50 -10.35
N LEU A 344 24.32 -19.39 -9.40
CA LEU A 344 24.25 -19.08 -7.97
C LEU A 344 25.41 -18.20 -7.47
N THR A 345 26.46 -18.02 -8.28
CA THR A 345 27.66 -17.23 -7.93
C THR A 345 27.84 -15.99 -8.82
N ASP A 346 26.91 -15.73 -9.73
CA ASP A 346 26.96 -14.64 -10.70
C ASP A 346 26.06 -13.49 -10.23
N ASP A 347 26.66 -12.36 -9.82
CA ASP A 347 25.93 -11.18 -9.33
C ASP A 347 25.04 -10.53 -10.41
N ASP A 348 25.31 -10.82 -11.69
CA ASP A 348 24.49 -10.38 -12.83
C ASP A 348 23.35 -11.36 -13.15
N ARG A 349 23.16 -12.39 -12.32
CA ARG A 349 22.05 -13.34 -12.44
C ARG A 349 21.36 -13.57 -11.13
N TRP A 350 20.04 -13.58 -11.17
CA TRP A 350 19.26 -13.90 -10.00
C TRP A 350 18.19 -14.93 -10.31
N LEU A 351 18.35 -16.12 -9.75
CA LEU A 351 17.41 -17.22 -9.91
C LEU A 351 16.57 -17.39 -8.64
N LEU A 352 15.27 -17.24 -8.79
CA LEU A 352 14.28 -17.35 -7.73
C LEU A 352 13.41 -18.59 -7.93
N VAL A 353 13.13 -19.27 -6.83
CA VAL A 353 12.07 -20.28 -6.74
C VAL A 353 10.82 -19.61 -6.19
N ALA A 354 9.71 -19.72 -6.91
CA ALA A 354 8.41 -19.28 -6.43
C ALA A 354 7.70 -20.43 -5.70
N GLU A 355 7.13 -20.12 -4.55
CA GLU A 355 6.42 -21.07 -3.69
C GLU A 355 4.98 -20.62 -3.45
N HIS A 356 4.06 -21.57 -3.42
CA HIS A 356 2.66 -21.33 -3.07
C HIS A 356 2.18 -22.50 -2.21
N ASP A 357 1.52 -22.21 -1.10
CA ASP A 357 1.18 -23.17 -0.03
C ASP A 357 2.40 -23.99 0.45
N GLY A 358 3.56 -23.33 0.58
CA GLY A 358 4.82 -23.97 0.99
C GLY A 358 5.41 -24.96 -0.02
N ARG A 359 4.91 -24.97 -1.27
CA ARG A 359 5.40 -25.86 -2.32
C ARG A 359 6.01 -25.07 -3.48
N PRO A 360 7.17 -25.47 -4.02
CA PRO A 360 7.72 -24.87 -5.23
C PRO A 360 6.76 -25.04 -6.43
N VAL A 361 6.40 -23.92 -7.05
CA VAL A 361 5.46 -23.86 -8.19
C VAL A 361 6.11 -23.34 -9.48
N GLY A 362 7.38 -22.95 -9.44
CA GLY A 362 8.18 -22.64 -10.62
C GLY A 362 9.37 -21.74 -10.30
N THR A 363 9.97 -21.17 -11.33
CA THR A 363 11.13 -20.27 -11.20
C THR A 363 10.96 -18.99 -12.00
N VAL A 364 11.59 -17.93 -11.51
CA VAL A 364 11.85 -16.70 -12.26
C VAL A 364 13.33 -16.41 -12.20
N ARG A 365 13.96 -16.16 -13.33
CA ARG A 365 15.36 -15.77 -13.43
C ARG A 365 15.46 -14.40 -14.07
N PHE A 366 16.30 -13.54 -13.51
CA PHE A 366 16.71 -12.28 -14.11
C PHE A 366 18.19 -12.37 -14.51
N ASP A 367 18.50 -12.03 -15.76
CA ASP A 367 19.88 -11.93 -16.27
C ASP A 367 20.15 -10.45 -16.65
N ARG A 368 21.18 -9.81 -16.11
CA ARG A 368 21.47 -8.40 -16.42
C ARG A 368 22.06 -8.27 -17.82
N ALA A 369 21.45 -7.45 -18.66
CA ALA A 369 21.87 -7.24 -20.05
C ALA A 369 21.53 -5.82 -20.54
N GLY A 370 22.53 -5.08 -21.01
CA GLY A 370 22.33 -3.79 -21.70
C GLY A 370 21.58 -2.73 -20.88
N GLY A 371 21.84 -2.65 -19.58
CA GLY A 371 21.18 -1.70 -18.67
C GLY A 371 19.76 -2.09 -18.23
N ALA A 372 19.29 -3.28 -18.60
CA ALA A 372 18.02 -3.87 -18.18
C ALA A 372 18.24 -5.29 -17.62
N TRP A 373 17.17 -5.89 -17.09
CA TRP A 373 17.15 -7.31 -16.74
C TRP A 373 16.33 -8.09 -17.77
N GLU A 374 16.89 -9.13 -18.35
CA GLU A 374 16.14 -10.12 -19.12
C GLU A 374 15.49 -11.11 -18.16
N VAL A 375 14.17 -11.28 -18.23
CA VAL A 375 13.42 -12.22 -17.40
C VAL A 375 13.12 -13.52 -18.14
N SER A 376 13.35 -14.63 -17.46
CA SER A 376 12.95 -15.98 -17.84
C SER A 376 12.03 -16.54 -16.76
N ILE A 377 10.90 -17.14 -17.15
CA ILE A 377 9.93 -17.74 -16.22
C ILE A 377 9.59 -19.16 -16.63
N THR A 378 9.53 -20.06 -15.64
CA THR A 378 9.09 -21.44 -15.81
C THR A 378 8.03 -21.75 -14.76
N VAL A 379 6.87 -22.23 -15.18
CA VAL A 379 5.84 -22.75 -14.27
C VAL A 379 6.01 -24.26 -14.18
N ALA A 380 6.06 -24.79 -12.97
CA ALA A 380 6.15 -26.22 -12.72
C ALA A 380 5.00 -26.95 -13.44
N PRO A 381 5.23 -28.13 -14.04
CA PRO A 381 4.17 -28.86 -14.76
C PRO A 381 2.90 -29.06 -13.94
N ALA A 382 3.03 -29.45 -12.67
CA ALA A 382 1.92 -29.64 -11.73
C ALA A 382 1.20 -28.33 -11.32
N ALA A 383 1.79 -27.16 -11.61
CA ALA A 383 1.24 -25.85 -11.28
C ALA A 383 0.59 -25.14 -12.48
N ARG A 384 0.66 -25.72 -13.68
CA ARG A 384 0.04 -25.16 -14.90
C ARG A 384 -1.48 -25.13 -14.78
N GLY A 385 -2.12 -24.19 -15.48
CA GLY A 385 -3.57 -23.99 -15.43
C GLY A 385 -4.10 -23.33 -14.15
N ARG A 386 -3.32 -23.27 -13.07
CA ARG A 386 -3.72 -22.68 -11.77
C ARG A 386 -3.62 -21.14 -11.71
N ARG A 387 -3.29 -20.49 -12.84
CA ARG A 387 -3.16 -19.02 -12.96
C ARG A 387 -2.08 -18.40 -12.05
N LEU A 388 -1.05 -19.17 -11.68
CA LEU A 388 0.05 -18.73 -10.81
C LEU A 388 1.15 -17.95 -11.51
N ALA A 389 1.23 -18.05 -12.84
CA ALA A 389 2.35 -17.54 -13.61
C ALA A 389 2.52 -15.99 -13.51
N VAL A 390 1.43 -15.23 -13.57
CA VAL A 390 1.47 -13.76 -13.37
C VAL A 390 1.82 -13.40 -11.91
N PRO A 391 1.16 -13.96 -10.88
CA PRO A 391 1.56 -13.74 -9.49
C PRO A 391 3.02 -14.09 -9.19
N MET A 392 3.54 -15.19 -9.72
CA MET A 392 4.96 -15.58 -9.59
C MET A 392 5.89 -14.52 -10.19
N LEU A 393 5.60 -14.05 -11.40
CA LEU A 393 6.37 -12.99 -12.04
C LEU A 393 6.34 -11.70 -11.21
N LEU A 394 5.16 -11.26 -10.79
CA LEU A 394 5.01 -10.03 -10.01
C LEU A 394 5.68 -10.14 -8.63
N ALA A 395 5.67 -11.32 -7.99
CA ALA A 395 6.40 -11.55 -6.75
C ALA A 395 7.92 -11.46 -6.94
N ALA A 396 8.44 -12.05 -8.02
CA ALA A 396 9.85 -11.96 -8.38
C ALA A 396 10.27 -10.52 -8.73
N GLU A 397 9.44 -9.77 -9.46
CA GLU A 397 9.68 -8.34 -9.77
C GLU A 397 9.71 -7.48 -8.50
N ARG A 398 8.80 -7.73 -7.54
CA ARG A 398 8.82 -7.04 -6.25
C ARG A 398 10.10 -7.33 -5.47
N ALA A 399 10.60 -8.56 -5.53
CA ALA A 399 11.87 -8.92 -4.90
C ALA A 399 13.06 -8.23 -5.59
N LEU A 400 13.02 -8.04 -6.92
CA LEU A 400 14.05 -7.33 -7.70
C LEU A 400 14.08 -5.83 -7.40
N GLY A 401 12.92 -5.26 -7.09
CA GLY A 401 12.75 -3.83 -6.92
C GLY A 401 12.68 -3.09 -8.27
N PRO A 402 12.70 -1.75 -8.25
CA PRO A 402 12.51 -0.93 -9.44
C PRO A 402 13.61 -1.16 -10.49
N ALA A 403 13.25 -1.71 -11.66
CA ALA A 403 14.17 -1.93 -12.76
C ALA A 403 13.44 -1.94 -14.11
N VAL A 404 14.18 -1.71 -15.20
CA VAL A 404 13.71 -2.01 -16.56
C VAL A 404 13.85 -3.50 -16.80
N ILE A 405 12.75 -4.17 -17.13
CA ILE A 405 12.72 -5.62 -17.32
C ILE A 405 12.25 -5.93 -18.74
N ARG A 406 12.96 -6.84 -19.41
CA ARG A 406 12.67 -7.29 -20.77
C ARG A 406 12.39 -8.78 -20.80
N ALA A 407 11.40 -9.17 -21.57
CA ALA A 407 11.08 -10.56 -21.84
C ALA A 407 11.26 -10.83 -23.33
N ASN A 408 11.88 -11.96 -23.64
CA ASN A 408 12.03 -12.46 -25.01
C ASN A 408 11.18 -13.72 -25.14
N VAL A 409 10.12 -13.65 -25.94
CA VAL A 409 9.07 -14.68 -25.98
C VAL A 409 8.87 -15.17 -27.41
N HIS A 410 8.82 -16.48 -27.60
CA HIS A 410 8.53 -17.07 -28.91
C HIS A 410 7.14 -16.64 -29.40
N GLY A 411 7.01 -16.26 -30.67
CA GLY A 411 5.80 -15.64 -31.24
C GLY A 411 4.58 -16.54 -31.24
N GLU A 412 4.79 -17.85 -31.33
CA GLU A 412 3.70 -18.83 -31.24
C GLU A 412 3.33 -19.19 -29.79
N ASN A 413 4.08 -18.73 -28.79
CA ASN A 413 3.76 -18.97 -27.38
C ASN A 413 2.72 -17.95 -26.88
N ALA A 414 1.48 -18.12 -27.32
CA ALA A 414 0.36 -17.24 -26.97
C ALA A 414 0.14 -17.12 -25.45
N ALA A 415 0.39 -18.19 -24.69
CA ALA A 415 0.25 -18.21 -23.23
C ALA A 415 1.26 -17.28 -22.54
N SER A 416 2.54 -17.36 -22.93
CA SER A 416 3.60 -16.51 -22.38
C SER A 416 3.43 -15.05 -22.83
N LEU A 417 3.05 -14.81 -24.09
CA LEU A 417 2.71 -13.47 -24.58
C LEU A 417 1.57 -12.83 -23.77
N ALA A 418 0.51 -13.60 -23.49
CA ALA A 418 -0.61 -13.14 -22.67
C ALA A 418 -0.20 -12.88 -21.22
N LEU A 419 0.67 -13.73 -20.64
CA LEU A 419 1.23 -13.52 -19.31
C LEU A 419 1.95 -12.17 -19.20
N PHE A 420 2.92 -11.90 -20.08
CA PHE A 420 3.70 -10.66 -20.00
C PHE A 420 2.83 -9.43 -20.23
N ARG A 421 1.89 -9.47 -21.18
CA ARG A 421 0.93 -8.37 -21.38
C ARG A 421 0.09 -8.11 -20.14
N ARG A 422 -0.42 -9.15 -19.49
CA ARG A 422 -1.19 -9.04 -18.24
C ARG A 422 -0.36 -8.54 -17.07
N ALA A 423 0.94 -8.83 -17.05
CA ALA A 423 1.89 -8.30 -16.07
C ALA A 423 2.32 -6.85 -16.37
N GLY A 424 1.80 -6.24 -17.44
CA GLY A 424 2.04 -4.83 -17.79
C GLY A 424 3.17 -4.59 -18.79
N TYR A 425 3.75 -5.64 -19.39
CA TYR A 425 4.79 -5.51 -20.40
C TYR A 425 4.19 -5.07 -21.74
N ARG A 426 4.93 -4.22 -22.46
CA ARG A 426 4.54 -3.69 -23.77
C ARG A 426 5.51 -4.18 -24.86
N PRO A 427 5.04 -4.46 -26.09
CA PRO A 427 5.93 -4.83 -27.19
C PRO A 427 6.97 -3.75 -27.50
N VAL A 428 8.20 -4.15 -27.83
CA VAL A 428 9.26 -3.26 -28.30
C VAL A 428 9.37 -3.36 -29.83
N PRO A 429 8.92 -2.33 -30.59
CA PRO A 429 8.78 -2.43 -32.05
C PRO A 429 10.11 -2.54 -32.81
N SER A 430 11.18 -1.92 -32.32
CA SER A 430 12.47 -1.82 -33.03
C SER A 430 13.34 -3.07 -33.00
N VAL A 431 12.99 -4.07 -32.17
CA VAL A 431 13.81 -5.27 -31.91
C VAL A 431 13.12 -6.57 -32.33
N SER A 432 11.83 -6.52 -32.70
CA SER A 432 11.06 -7.70 -33.12
C SER A 432 11.21 -7.97 -34.62
N ARG A 433 12.36 -8.52 -35.05
CA ARG A 433 12.61 -8.96 -36.45
C ARG A 433 12.85 -10.48 -36.56
N SER A 434 12.38 -11.26 -35.60
CA SER A 434 12.62 -12.71 -35.49
C SER A 434 11.37 -13.45 -35.03
N GLU A 435 11.41 -14.79 -34.98
CA GLU A 435 10.42 -15.67 -34.32
C GLU A 435 10.22 -15.32 -32.82
N TRP A 436 11.11 -14.50 -32.25
CA TRP A 436 11.03 -14.01 -30.88
C TRP A 436 10.58 -12.55 -30.83
N HIS A 437 9.65 -12.27 -29.92
CA HIS A 437 9.11 -10.96 -29.63
C HIS A 437 9.69 -10.43 -28.31
N TRP A 438 10.17 -9.20 -28.36
CA TRP A 438 10.62 -8.49 -27.17
C TRP A 438 9.48 -7.70 -26.55
N LEU A 439 9.28 -7.88 -25.25
CA LEU A 439 8.41 -7.04 -24.43
C LEU A 439 9.22 -6.37 -23.34
N GLU A 440 8.86 -5.15 -22.97
CA GLU A 440 9.52 -4.38 -21.93
C GLU A 440 8.51 -3.85 -20.93
N LYS A 441 8.91 -3.85 -19.66
CA LYS A 441 8.23 -3.15 -18.57
C LYS A 441 9.25 -2.20 -17.95
N SER A 442 8.98 -0.92 -18.08
CA SER A 442 9.72 0.11 -17.36
C SER A 442 9.27 0.13 -15.90
N PRO A 443 10.15 0.52 -14.95
CA PRO A 443 9.73 0.73 -13.59
C PRO A 443 8.62 1.78 -13.58
N SER A 444 7.57 1.53 -12.81
CA SER A 444 6.55 2.54 -12.52
C SER A 444 7.30 3.78 -12.00
N GLN A 445 7.03 4.97 -12.57
CA GLN A 445 7.43 6.19 -11.89
C GLN A 445 6.60 6.26 -10.61
N GLU A 446 7.19 5.86 -9.49
CA GLU A 446 6.56 5.88 -8.16
C GLU A 446 6.18 7.28 -7.71
#